data_AF-A0AAE3EKV6-F1
#
_entry.id   AF-A0AAE3EKV6-F1
#
_cell.length_a   1.000
_cell.length_b   1.000
_cell.length_c   1.000
_cell.angle_alpha   90.00
_cell.angle_beta   90.00
_cell.angle_gamma   90.00
#
_symmetry.space_group_name_H-M   'P 1'
#
loop_
_entity.id
_entity.type
_entity.pdbx_description
1 polymer ?
#
loop_
_entity_poly.entity_id
_entity_poly.type
_entity_poly.pdbx_seq_one_letter_code
_entity_poly.pdbx_strand_id
1 'polypeptide(L)' 'MVLLDTFDSDLEAAFLIENLKKAGIQFTEKKAEEGLQVFINEADMGKINDLISKLD' A
#
# COMPACT_ATOMS: atom_id res chain seq x y z
N MET A 1 -11.61 -5.18 -1.71
CA MET A 1 -10.39 -4.36 -1.59
C MET A 1 -10.32 -3.86 -0.16
N VAL A 2 -9.13 -3.81 0.43
CA VAL A 2 -8.90 -3.43 1.82
C VAL A 2 -8.05 -2.17 1.83
N LEU A 3 -8.38 -1.21 2.71
CA LEU A 3 -7.54 -0.04 2.94
C LEU A 3 -6.27 -0.51 3.65
N LEU A 4 -5.12 -0.24 3.04
CA LEU A 4 -3.81 -0.56 3.61
C LEU A 4 -3.33 0.59 4.51
N ASP A 5 -3.36 1.82 3.99
CA ASP A 5 -2.99 3.02 4.75
C ASP A 5 -3.50 4.31 4.08
N THR A 6 -3.46 5.42 4.81
CA THR A 6 -3.74 6.77 4.33
C THR A 6 -2.55 7.68 4.59
N PHE A 7 -2.12 8.41 3.56
CA PHE A 7 -0.95 9.29 3.61
C PHE A 7 -1.35 10.75 3.39
N ASP A 8 -0.67 11.67 4.06
CA ASP A 8 -0.94 13.11 3.92
C ASP A 8 -0.47 13.64 2.55
N SER A 9 0.46 12.92 1.90
CA SER A 9 0.95 13.26 0.56
C SER A 9 1.36 12.06 -0.29
N ASP A 10 1.35 12.24 -1.61
CA ASP A 10 1.85 11.25 -2.58
C ASP A 10 3.32 10.86 -2.31
N LEU A 11 4.10 11.77 -1.73
CA LEU A 11 5.52 11.58 -1.45
C LEU A 11 5.77 10.61 -0.29
N GLU A 12 4.89 10.62 0.71
CA GLU A 12 4.94 9.67 1.83
C GLU A 12 4.50 8.28 1.39
N ALA A 13 3.47 8.19 0.54
CA ALA A 13 3.01 6.93 -0.02
C ALA A 13 4.02 6.28 -0.98
N ALA A 14 4.96 7.06 -1.54
CA ALA A 14 5.91 6.58 -2.53
C ALA A 14 6.73 5.38 -2.04
N PHE A 15 7.15 5.39 -0.77
CA PHE A 15 7.89 4.28 -0.18
C PHE A 15 7.05 2.99 -0.14
N LEU A 16 5.80 3.07 0.33
CA LEU A 16 4.91 1.93 0.35
C LEU A 16 4.63 1.42 -1.07
N ILE A 17 4.27 2.33 -1.99
CA ILE A 17 3.95 2.03 -3.39
C ILE A 17 5.12 1.33 -4.08
N GLU A 18 6.35 1.77 -3.85
CA GLU A 18 7.54 1.14 -4.44
C GLU A 18 7.72 -0.29 -3.92
N ASN A 19 7.52 -0.53 -2.62
CA ASN A 19 7.61 -1.87 -2.05
C ASN A 19 6.49 -2.80 -2.56
N LEU A 20 5.25 -2.29 -2.69
CA LEU A 20 4.13 -3.03 -3.29
C LEU A 20 4.43 -3.42 -4.74
N LYS A 21 4.99 -2.50 -5.54
CA LYS A 21 5.41 -2.77 -6.92
C LYS A 21 6.51 -3.85 -6.97
N LYS A 22 7.54 -3.74 -6.12
CA LYS A 22 8.62 -4.75 -6.05
C LYS A 22 8.11 -6.13 -5.67
N ALA A 23 7.10 -6.20 -4.81
CA ALA A 23 6.46 -7.45 -4.41
C ALA A 23 5.42 -7.97 -5.41
N GLY A 24 5.13 -7.24 -6.49
CA GLY A 24 4.11 -7.62 -7.47
C GLY A 24 2.70 -7.62 -6.89
N ILE A 25 2.44 -6.79 -5.89
CA ILE A 25 1.12 -6.64 -5.26
C ILE A 25 0.33 -5.61 -6.05
N GLN A 26 -0.89 -5.97 -6.44
CA GLN A 26 -1.80 -5.01 -7.06
C GLN A 26 -2.39 -4.08 -6.02
N PHE A 27 -2.36 -2.77 -6.31
CA PHE A 27 -2.89 -1.75 -5.43
C PHE A 27 -3.67 -0.71 -6.22
N THR A 28 -4.46 0.10 -5.53
CA THR A 28 -5.23 1.21 -6.09
C THR A 28 -5.11 2.41 -5.19
N GLU A 29 -4.81 3.55 -5.79
CA GLU A 29 -4.68 4.83 -5.12
C GLU A 29 -5.99 5.62 -5.26
N LYS A 30 -6.45 6.23 -4.16
CA LYS A 30 -7.62 7.10 -4.15
C LYS A 30 -7.32 8.36 -3.36
N LYS A 31 -7.41 9.52 -4.00
CA LYS A 31 -7.32 10.82 -3.31
C LYS A 31 -8.66 11.11 -2.63
N ALA A 32 -8.64 11.27 -1.31
CA ALA A 32 -9.75 11.68 -0.46
C ALA A 32 -9.44 13.03 0.20
N GLU A 33 -10.42 13.64 0.88
CA GLU A 33 -10.19 14.87 1.65
C GLU A 33 -9.13 14.71 2.74
N GLU A 34 -8.99 13.49 3.27
CA GLU A 34 -8.06 13.13 4.35
C GLU A 34 -6.65 12.72 3.82
N GLY A 35 -6.43 12.76 2.50
CA GLY A 35 -5.14 12.40 1.90
C GLY A 35 -5.22 11.30 0.83
N LEU A 36 -4.07 10.69 0.52
CA LEU A 36 -3.95 9.60 -0.43
C LEU A 36 -4.17 8.25 0.27
N GLN A 37 -5.25 7.57 -0.10
CA GLN A 37 -5.58 6.24 0.40
C GLN A 37 -5.04 5.17 -0.54
N VAL A 38 -4.34 4.18 0.00
CA VAL A 38 -3.81 3.04 -0.76
C VAL A 38 -4.62 1.79 -0.41
N PHE A 39 -5.21 1.17 -1.42
CA PHE A 39 -6.01 -0.05 -1.29
C PHE A 39 -5.31 -1.23 -1.95
N ILE A 40 -5.50 -2.43 -1.41
CA ILE A 40 -5.01 -3.68 -1.99
C ILE A 40 -6.14 -4.71 -2.11
N ASN A 41 -5.91 -5.77 -2.86
CA ASN A 41 -6.81 -6.92 -2.86
C ASN A 41 -6.61 -7.74 -1.58
N GLU A 42 -7.71 -8.24 -1.01
CA GLU A 42 -7.67 -9.06 0.22
C GLU A 42 -6.86 -10.35 0.01
N ALA A 43 -6.92 -10.92 -1.20
CA ALA A 43 -6.12 -12.08 -1.60
C ALA A 43 -4.59 -11.82 -1.53
N ASP A 44 -4.16 -10.56 -1.58
CA ASP A 44 -2.75 -10.18 -1.50
C ASP A 44 -2.31 -9.81 -0.07
N MET A 45 -3.20 -9.84 0.94
CA MET A 45 -2.83 -9.55 2.34
C MET A 45 -1.74 -10.50 2.87
N GLY A 46 -1.73 -11.76 2.45
CA GLY A 46 -0.65 -12.69 2.82
C GLY A 46 0.72 -12.20 2.38
N LYS A 47 0.81 -11.61 1.18
CA LYS A 47 2.07 -11.04 0.66
C LYS A 47 2.49 -9.77 1.38
N ILE A 48 1.55 -8.99 1.91
CA ILE A 48 1.86 -7.83 2.75
C ILE A 48 2.51 -8.26 4.05
N ASN A 49 2.02 -9.30 4.70
CA ASN A 49 2.63 -9.81 5.93
C ASN A 49 4.06 -10.28 5.68
N ASP A 50 4.29 -10.97 4.55
CA ASP A 50 5.64 -11.37 4.12
C ASP A 50 6.53 -10.15 3.82
N LEU A 51 5.97 -9.08 3.25
CA LEU A 51 6.68 -7.84 2.95
C LEU A 51 7.13 -7.14 4.24
N ILE A 52 6.22 -7.01 5.22
CA ILE A 52 6.49 -6.40 6.52
C ILE A 52 7.58 -7.18 7.26
N SER A 53 7.52 -8.52 7.24
CA SER A 53 8.55 -9.37 7.88
C SER A 53 9.96 -9.24 7.29
N LYS A 54 10.10 -8.65 6.10
CA LYS A 54 11.39 -8.44 5.41
C LYS A 54 11.91 -7.01 5.51
N LEU A 55 11.09 -6.10 6.02
CA LEU A 55 11.44 -4.68 6.23
C LEU A 55 12.02 -4.43 7.63
N ASP A 56 11.81 -5.38 8.55
CA ASP A 56 12.45 -5.46 9.88
C ASP A 56 13.87 -6.06 9.77
#